data_AF-A0AAC9XPQ2-F1
#
_entry.id   AF-A0AAC9XPQ2-F1
#
_cell.length_a   1.000
_cell.length_b   1.000
_cell.length_c   1.000
_cell.angle_alpha   90.00
_cell.angle_beta   90.00
_cell.angle_gamma   90.00
#
_symmetry.space_group_name_H-M   'P 1'
#
loop_
_entity.id
_entity.type
_entity.pdbx_description
1 polymer ?
#
loop_
_entity_poly.entity_id
_entity_poly.type
_entity_poly.pdbx_seq_one_letter_code
_entity_poly.pdbx_strand_id
1 'polypeptide(L)'
;MQQTNAAATCITDSIIKACIAVGFSFLLLGCQRAKDVDYLWQDYGQRLSNVIERPYTAADFVPQQISRPKPVTRPSQTISILETLSLSHCQLGTLIADHNSTLGKVAPPSQQFIYQIRFIQLAPACIDTLEAGPLRRELTQALKQKQDGAMEDFNRVLTRDRSITQSLFIGYDSLVLDKTRAGRFELESALGQMLDIKRAIAQQAWQQIDTKQIEPTLALLAHQSLLPKYLRSLSYSQAQLVALNDYLTEHAASITCRPGHANHKQEILQNVFHKFYLAQIQAYLSQLNQLHYRLNEPLLALFEGSSYQGFIELHFGEQQDALPAKLKAQMRRHVKWWQAFRESCNIPQPNR
;
A
#
# COMPACT_ATOMS: atom_id res chain seq x y z
N MET A 1 65.82 -39.98 13.63
CA MET A 1 64.64 -40.28 12.79
C MET A 1 63.58 -39.23 13.05
N GLN A 2 63.65 -38.12 12.32
CA GLN A 2 62.90 -36.89 12.59
C GLN A 2 62.43 -36.37 11.23
N GLN A 3 61.57 -37.16 10.56
CA GLN A 3 61.11 -36.83 9.20
C GLN A 3 59.69 -37.31 8.87
N THR A 4 58.99 -38.00 9.77
CA THR A 4 57.65 -38.56 9.50
C THR A 4 56.48 -37.70 9.98
N ASN A 5 56.70 -36.68 10.82
CA ASN A 5 55.60 -35.88 11.41
C ASN A 5 55.23 -34.59 10.65
N ALA A 6 56.02 -34.15 9.66
CA ALA A 6 55.75 -32.91 8.91
C ALA A 6 54.79 -33.11 7.73
N ALA A 7 54.75 -34.31 7.15
CA ALA A 7 53.88 -34.61 6.00
C ALA A 7 52.40 -34.77 6.42
N ALA A 8 52.13 -35.33 7.60
CA ALA A 8 50.78 -35.53 8.09
C ALA A 8 50.07 -34.20 8.44
N THR A 9 50.80 -33.22 8.98
CA THR A 9 50.28 -31.89 9.34
C THR A 9 50.02 -31.00 8.11
N CYS A 10 50.84 -31.10 7.06
CA CYS A 10 50.59 -30.38 5.80
C CYS A 10 49.34 -30.90 5.06
N ILE A 11 49.08 -32.20 5.09
CA ILE A 11 47.90 -32.79 4.44
C ILE A 11 46.61 -32.40 5.18
N THR A 12 46.63 -32.37 6.51
CA THR A 12 45.47 -31.92 7.30
C THR A 12 45.18 -30.43 7.10
N ASP A 13 46.19 -29.57 7.03
CA ASP A 13 45.98 -28.13 6.79
C ASP A 13 45.46 -27.84 5.37
N SER A 14 45.92 -28.60 4.37
CA SER A 14 45.46 -28.44 3.00
C SER A 14 44.02 -28.97 2.81
N ILE A 15 43.63 -30.03 3.53
CA ILE A 15 42.26 -30.54 3.57
C ILE A 15 41.34 -29.60 4.34
N ILE A 16 41.80 -29.02 5.47
CA ILE A 16 41.02 -28.04 6.25
C ILE A 16 40.79 -26.76 5.43
N LYS A 17 41.82 -26.25 4.74
CA LYS A 17 41.67 -25.08 3.84
C LYS A 17 40.75 -25.38 2.64
N ALA A 18 40.81 -26.59 2.08
CA ALA A 18 39.90 -27.02 1.02
C ALA A 18 38.44 -27.15 1.53
N CYS A 19 38.23 -27.73 2.71
CA CYS A 19 36.91 -27.84 3.34
C CYS A 19 36.33 -26.46 3.74
N ILE A 20 37.17 -25.51 4.17
CA ILE A 20 36.75 -24.14 4.45
C ILE A 20 36.40 -23.41 3.14
N ALA A 21 37.17 -23.59 2.06
CA ALA A 21 36.88 -22.99 0.76
C ALA A 21 35.61 -23.57 0.09
N VAL A 22 35.38 -24.88 0.24
CA VAL A 22 34.15 -25.56 -0.22
C VAL A 22 32.95 -25.19 0.66
N GLY A 23 33.14 -25.05 1.97
CA GLY A 23 32.11 -24.59 2.91
C GLY A 23 31.69 -23.14 2.68
N PHE A 24 32.63 -22.26 2.32
CA PHE A 24 32.33 -20.86 2.00
C PHE A 24 31.62 -20.70 0.64
N SER A 25 31.85 -21.63 -0.31
CA SER A 25 31.13 -21.65 -1.60
C SER A 25 29.68 -22.13 -1.47
N PHE A 26 29.35 -22.93 -0.45
CA PHE A 26 27.98 -23.35 -0.16
C PHE A 26 27.14 -22.27 0.55
N LEU A 27 27.75 -21.22 1.07
CA LEU A 27 27.05 -20.05 1.63
C LEU A 27 26.56 -19.06 0.54
N LEU A 28 26.89 -19.32 -0.73
CA LEU A 28 26.31 -18.65 -1.90
C LEU A 28 25.15 -19.46 -2.50
N LEU A 29 24.48 -20.31 -1.71
CA LEU A 29 23.12 -20.72 -2.04
C LEU A 29 22.26 -19.45 -1.99
N GLY A 30 22.16 -18.79 -3.15
CA GLY A 30 21.43 -17.54 -3.31
C GLY A 30 20.06 -17.66 -2.67
N CYS A 31 19.68 -16.63 -1.92
CA CYS A 31 18.30 -16.44 -1.51
C CYS A 31 17.43 -16.76 -2.71
N GLN A 32 16.65 -17.84 -2.62
CA GLN A 32 15.62 -18.12 -3.60
C GLN A 32 14.73 -16.88 -3.58
N ARG A 33 14.86 -16.01 -4.60
CA ARG A 33 14.08 -14.78 -4.71
C ARG A 33 12.63 -15.22 -4.53
N ALA A 34 11.94 -14.61 -3.56
CA ALA A 34 10.51 -14.81 -3.46
C ALA A 34 9.94 -14.59 -4.87
N LYS A 35 9.02 -15.45 -5.32
CA LYS A 35 8.32 -15.26 -6.60
C LYS A 35 7.32 -14.12 -6.46
N ASP A 36 7.86 -12.93 -6.22
CA ASP A 36 7.15 -11.67 -6.20
C ASP A 36 6.80 -11.25 -7.64
N VAL A 37 6.05 -10.16 -7.75
CA VAL A 37 5.56 -9.67 -9.04
C VAL A 37 6.73 -9.28 -9.96
N ASP A 38 7.83 -8.77 -9.41
CA ASP A 38 9.00 -8.34 -10.16
C ASP A 38 9.62 -9.53 -10.87
N TYR A 39 9.85 -10.63 -10.15
CA TYR A 39 10.31 -11.90 -10.71
C TYR A 39 9.36 -12.45 -11.78
N LEU A 40 8.05 -12.48 -11.51
CA LEU A 40 7.07 -13.05 -12.44
C LEU A 40 7.07 -12.34 -13.81
N TRP A 41 7.06 -11.01 -13.81
CA TRP A 41 7.07 -10.24 -15.05
C TRP A 41 8.43 -10.30 -15.77
N GLN A 42 9.53 -10.27 -15.04
CA GLN A 42 10.87 -10.39 -15.62
C GLN A 42 11.10 -11.77 -16.27
N ASP A 43 10.75 -12.86 -15.58
CA ASP A 43 10.90 -14.21 -16.10
C ASP A 43 10.02 -14.43 -17.34
N TYR A 44 8.78 -13.92 -17.33
CA TYR A 44 7.90 -14.02 -18.49
C TYR A 44 8.44 -13.21 -19.69
N GLY A 45 8.85 -11.96 -19.48
CA GLY A 45 9.45 -11.12 -20.52
C GLY A 45 10.71 -11.74 -21.12
N GLN A 46 11.62 -12.24 -20.29
CA GLN A 46 12.86 -12.88 -20.74
C GLN A 46 12.60 -14.16 -21.56
N ARG A 47 11.60 -14.96 -21.17
CA ARG A 47 11.23 -16.16 -21.93
C ARG A 47 10.64 -15.80 -23.28
N LEU A 48 9.79 -14.78 -23.33
CA LEU A 48 9.28 -14.28 -24.59
C LEU A 48 10.40 -13.74 -25.49
N SER A 49 11.34 -12.95 -24.95
CA SER A 49 12.46 -12.43 -25.74
C SER A 49 13.37 -13.52 -26.28
N ASN A 50 13.65 -14.56 -25.48
CA ASN A 50 14.46 -15.69 -25.92
C ASN A 50 13.82 -16.44 -27.09
N VAL A 51 12.50 -16.64 -27.04
CA VAL A 51 11.80 -17.36 -28.10
C VAL A 51 11.54 -16.46 -29.30
N ILE A 52 11.26 -15.15 -29.11
CA ILE A 52 11.05 -14.21 -30.22
C ILE A 52 12.37 -13.85 -30.92
N GLU A 53 13.50 -13.96 -30.21
CA GLU A 53 14.85 -13.58 -30.66
C GLU A 53 14.96 -12.07 -30.93
N ARG A 54 14.25 -11.27 -30.13
CA ARG A 54 14.33 -9.82 -30.09
C ARG A 54 14.53 -9.38 -28.64
N PRO A 55 15.34 -8.36 -28.36
CA PRO A 55 15.57 -7.91 -26.99
C PRO A 55 14.29 -7.32 -26.41
N TYR A 56 13.92 -7.75 -25.20
CA TYR A 56 12.86 -7.12 -24.40
C TYR A 56 13.49 -6.27 -23.32
N THR A 57 13.05 -5.01 -23.21
CA THR A 57 13.39 -4.14 -22.10
C THR A 57 12.14 -3.96 -21.24
N ALA A 58 12.23 -4.35 -19.97
CA ALA A 58 11.15 -4.16 -19.01
C ALA A 58 10.86 -2.66 -18.84
N ALA A 59 9.60 -2.32 -18.55
CA ALA A 59 9.25 -0.93 -18.28
C ALA A 59 9.99 -0.44 -17.02
N ASP A 60 10.53 0.77 -17.09
CA ASP A 60 10.99 1.45 -15.88
C ASP A 60 9.80 1.70 -14.96
N PHE A 61 9.98 1.38 -13.67
CA PHE A 61 8.95 1.60 -12.67
C PHE A 61 9.30 2.81 -11.82
N VAL A 62 8.53 3.89 -11.99
CA VAL A 62 8.60 5.06 -11.12
C VAL A 62 7.31 5.11 -10.29
N PRO A 63 7.38 4.85 -8.97
CA PRO A 63 6.19 4.89 -8.12
C PRO A 63 5.62 6.30 -8.08
N GLN A 64 4.32 6.43 -8.36
CA GLN A 64 3.63 7.70 -8.25
C GLN A 64 3.68 8.19 -6.81
N GLN A 65 4.27 9.37 -6.63
CA GLN A 65 4.40 9.98 -5.32
C GLN A 65 3.09 10.66 -4.92
N ILE A 66 2.65 10.42 -3.70
CA ILE A 66 1.52 11.16 -3.12
C ILE A 66 1.98 12.59 -2.80
N SER A 67 1.28 13.58 -3.35
CA SER A 67 1.63 14.98 -3.14
C SER A 67 1.26 15.41 -1.72
N ARG A 68 2.26 15.81 -0.92
CA ARG A 68 2.00 16.30 0.45
C ARG A 68 1.16 17.59 0.37
N PRO A 69 0.04 17.67 1.12
CA PRO A 69 -0.78 18.88 1.11
C PRO A 69 -0.01 20.05 1.69
N LYS A 70 -0.14 21.24 1.09
CA LYS A 70 0.49 22.46 1.62
C LYS A 70 0.04 22.70 3.06
N PRO A 71 0.93 23.12 3.98
CA PRO A 71 0.55 23.53 5.33
C PRO A 71 -0.55 24.59 5.25
N VAL A 72 -1.69 24.33 5.88
CA VAL A 72 -2.71 25.36 6.09
C VAL A 72 -2.47 25.88 7.49
N THR A 73 -2.13 27.16 7.60
CA THR A 73 -1.95 27.83 8.89
C THR A 73 -3.33 28.23 9.38
N ARG A 74 -3.88 27.49 10.34
CA ARG A 74 -5.16 27.86 10.98
C ARG A 74 -4.85 28.79 12.15
N PRO A 75 -5.56 29.92 12.33
CA PRO A 75 -5.44 30.71 13.54
C PRO A 75 -5.83 29.84 14.74
N SER A 76 -4.88 29.63 15.66
CA SER A 76 -5.15 28.91 16.90
C SER A 76 -5.83 29.86 17.87
N GLN A 77 -7.11 29.65 18.15
CA GLN A 77 -7.74 30.25 19.33
C GLN A 77 -7.29 29.42 20.54
N THR A 78 -6.30 29.93 21.26
CA THR A 78 -5.84 29.35 22.52
C THR A 78 -6.64 29.97 23.66
N ILE A 79 -7.40 29.16 24.40
CA ILE A 79 -7.96 29.58 25.69
C ILE A 79 -6.78 29.94 26.59
N SER A 80 -6.84 31.11 27.22
CA SER A 80 -5.73 31.62 28.01
C SER A 80 -5.45 30.73 29.22
N ILE A 81 -4.21 30.80 29.72
CA ILE A 81 -3.80 30.06 30.93
C ILE A 81 -4.64 30.48 32.15
N LEU A 82 -5.04 31.76 32.23
CA LEU A 82 -5.85 32.28 33.32
C LEU A 82 -7.27 31.71 33.30
N GLU A 83 -7.89 31.64 32.12
CA GLU A 83 -9.19 30.98 31.95
C GLU A 83 -9.10 29.48 32.23
N THR A 84 -7.97 28.84 31.89
CA THR A 84 -7.74 27.43 32.18
C THR A 84 -7.73 27.14 33.68
N LEU A 85 -7.14 28.03 34.50
CA LEU A 85 -7.17 27.93 35.97
C LEU A 85 -8.60 28.06 36.51
N SER A 86 -9.43 28.91 35.91
CA SER A 86 -10.85 29.03 36.26
C SER A 86 -11.70 27.80 35.90
N LEU A 87 -11.14 26.85 35.12
CA LEU A 87 -11.78 25.60 34.72
C LEU A 87 -11.26 24.39 35.51
N SER A 88 -10.47 24.59 36.58
CA SER A 88 -9.85 23.51 37.35
C SER A 88 -10.84 22.54 38.01
N HIS A 89 -12.10 22.96 38.18
CA HIS A 89 -13.17 22.12 38.72
C HIS A 89 -13.75 21.13 37.71
N CYS A 90 -13.40 21.23 36.43
CA CYS A 90 -13.90 20.34 35.37
C CYS A 90 -12.76 19.65 34.61
N GLN A 91 -13.01 18.44 34.12
CA GLN A 91 -12.00 17.67 33.35
C GLN A 91 -11.53 18.38 32.07
N LEU A 92 -12.36 19.29 31.53
CA LEU A 92 -12.00 20.11 30.38
C LEU A 92 -10.79 21.02 30.69
N GLY A 93 -10.69 21.56 31.92
CA GLY A 93 -9.57 22.42 32.32
C GLY A 93 -8.23 21.69 32.21
N THR A 94 -8.15 20.46 32.72
CA THR A 94 -6.96 19.61 32.57
C THR A 94 -6.62 19.35 31.10
N LEU A 95 -7.61 19.02 30.28
CA LEU A 95 -7.40 18.79 28.85
C LEU A 95 -6.84 20.01 28.12
N ILE A 96 -7.34 21.21 28.43
CA ILE A 96 -6.84 22.47 27.87
C ILE A 96 -5.42 22.75 28.34
N ALA A 97 -5.13 22.54 29.63
CA ALA A 97 -3.79 22.70 30.19
C ALA A 97 -2.77 21.77 29.49
N ASP A 98 -3.11 20.49 29.31
CA ASP A 98 -2.25 19.51 28.63
C ASP A 98 -1.96 19.94 27.18
N HIS A 99 -2.97 20.46 26.46
CA HIS A 99 -2.80 20.95 25.10
C HIS A 99 -1.94 22.21 25.03
N ASN A 100 -2.08 23.12 26.00
CA ASN A 100 -1.32 24.36 26.06
C ASN A 100 0.15 24.16 26.51
N SER A 101 0.49 22.97 27.03
CA SER A 101 1.86 22.60 27.36
C SER A 101 2.78 22.58 26.13
N THR A 102 4.09 22.58 26.35
CA THR A 102 5.09 22.47 25.26
C THR A 102 4.87 21.22 24.42
N LEU A 103 4.54 20.08 25.06
CA LEU A 103 4.29 18.82 24.37
C LEU A 103 2.98 18.87 23.56
N GLY A 104 1.92 19.48 24.11
CA GLY A 104 0.65 19.64 23.43
C GLY A 104 0.73 20.49 22.16
N LYS A 105 1.55 21.55 22.17
CA LYS A 105 1.77 22.44 21.00
C LYS A 105 2.44 21.76 19.82
N VAL A 106 3.25 20.72 20.07
CA VAL A 106 3.98 19.96 19.03
C VAL A 106 3.40 18.57 18.80
N ALA A 107 2.22 18.29 19.34
CA ALA A 107 1.58 16.99 19.25
C ALA A 107 1.32 16.59 17.78
N PRO A 108 1.45 15.30 17.43
CA PRO A 108 1.15 14.81 16.08
C PRO A 108 -0.32 15.02 15.70
N PRO A 109 -0.68 14.94 14.40
CA PRO A 109 -2.05 15.15 13.94
C PRO A 109 -3.10 14.30 14.66
N SER A 110 -2.82 13.03 14.92
CA SER A 110 -3.69 12.13 15.68
C SER A 110 -4.00 12.65 17.09
N GLN A 111 -2.97 13.07 17.84
CA GLN A 111 -3.11 13.61 19.20
C GLN A 111 -3.84 14.95 19.22
N GLN A 112 -3.59 15.80 18.22
CA GLN A 112 -4.36 17.04 18.07
C GLN A 112 -5.84 16.73 17.82
N PHE A 113 -6.15 15.76 16.97
CA PHE A 113 -7.54 15.33 16.73
C PHE A 113 -8.20 14.73 17.97
N ILE A 114 -7.47 13.89 18.74
CA ILE A 114 -7.94 13.36 20.03
C ILE A 114 -8.31 14.51 20.98
N TYR A 115 -7.47 15.54 21.07
CA TYR A 115 -7.79 16.72 21.87
C TYR A 115 -9.08 17.40 21.40
N GLN A 116 -9.28 17.60 20.09
CA GLN A 116 -10.49 18.24 19.57
C GLN A 116 -11.75 17.44 19.94
N ILE A 117 -11.75 16.12 19.73
CA ILE A 117 -12.90 15.28 20.07
C ILE A 117 -13.15 15.26 21.57
N ARG A 118 -12.11 15.10 22.40
CA ARG A 118 -12.27 15.13 23.86
C ARG A 118 -12.78 16.48 24.35
N PHE A 119 -12.38 17.59 23.73
CA PHE A 119 -12.93 18.90 24.04
C PHE A 119 -14.42 18.92 23.75
N ILE A 120 -14.85 18.46 22.57
CA ILE A 120 -16.26 18.41 22.18
C ILE A 120 -17.07 17.54 23.15
N GLN A 121 -16.50 16.41 23.61
CA GLN A 121 -17.15 15.49 24.54
C GLN A 121 -17.29 16.06 25.96
N LEU A 122 -16.29 16.80 26.46
CA LEU A 122 -16.24 17.28 27.84
C LEU A 122 -16.83 18.68 28.04
N ALA A 123 -16.84 19.51 27.00
CA ALA A 123 -17.23 20.91 27.13
C ALA A 123 -18.68 21.14 27.57
N PRO A 124 -19.70 20.38 27.10
CA PRO A 124 -21.09 20.61 27.53
C PRO A 124 -21.25 20.54 29.05
N ALA A 125 -20.76 19.47 29.68
CA ALA A 125 -20.85 19.29 31.13
C ALA A 125 -20.09 20.37 31.90
N CYS A 126 -18.94 20.84 31.39
CA CYS A 126 -18.22 21.94 32.03
C CYS A 126 -18.97 23.27 31.90
N ILE A 127 -19.51 23.58 30.70
CA ILE A 127 -20.29 24.80 30.43
C ILE A 127 -21.51 24.90 31.35
N ASP A 128 -22.17 23.77 31.64
CA ASP A 128 -23.34 23.73 32.52
C ASP A 128 -23.02 24.10 33.97
N THR A 129 -21.78 23.93 34.43
CA THR A 129 -21.34 24.35 35.77
C THR A 129 -21.02 25.85 35.87
N LEU A 130 -20.97 26.57 34.74
CA LEU A 130 -20.56 27.97 34.71
C LEU A 130 -21.75 28.91 34.77
N GLU A 131 -21.63 29.97 35.55
CA GLU A 131 -22.57 31.09 35.55
C GLU A 131 -22.58 31.82 34.19
N ALA A 132 -23.66 32.56 33.93
CA ALA A 132 -23.76 33.39 32.74
C ALA A 132 -22.64 34.47 32.74
N GLY A 133 -21.73 34.40 31.77
CA GLY A 133 -20.59 35.31 31.71
C GLY A 133 -19.74 35.14 30.45
N PRO A 134 -18.66 35.94 30.31
CA PRO A 134 -17.77 35.90 29.15
C PRO A 134 -17.19 34.50 28.88
N LEU A 135 -16.70 33.82 29.92
CA LEU A 135 -16.09 32.50 29.82
C LEU A 135 -17.08 31.44 29.29
N ARG A 136 -18.33 31.46 29.77
CA ARG A 136 -19.39 30.55 29.28
C ARG A 136 -19.65 30.77 27.79
N ARG A 137 -19.68 32.04 27.33
CA ARG A 137 -19.89 32.38 25.91
C ARG A 137 -18.71 31.93 25.05
N GLU A 138 -17.49 32.20 25.49
CA GLU A 138 -16.28 31.81 24.78
C GLU A 138 -16.17 30.29 24.64
N LEU A 139 -16.39 29.52 25.72
CA LEU A 139 -16.39 28.06 25.65
C LEU A 139 -17.50 27.52 24.75
N THR A 140 -18.68 28.13 24.77
CA THR A 140 -19.79 27.76 23.87
C THR A 140 -19.40 27.98 22.41
N GLN A 141 -18.76 29.12 22.11
CA GLN A 141 -18.27 29.44 20.76
C GLN A 141 -17.15 28.49 20.34
N ALA A 142 -16.18 28.21 21.22
CA ALA A 142 -15.10 27.27 20.98
C ALA A 142 -15.61 25.85 20.72
N LEU A 143 -16.61 25.39 21.48
CA LEU A 143 -17.28 24.11 21.26
C LEU A 143 -17.88 24.05 19.85
N LYS A 144 -18.66 25.08 19.46
CA LYS A 144 -19.29 25.12 18.14
C LYS A 144 -18.27 25.10 17.01
N GLN A 145 -17.21 25.92 17.10
CA GLN A 145 -16.15 25.93 16.10
C GLN A 145 -15.43 24.59 15.96
N LYS A 146 -15.16 23.90 17.09
CA LYS A 146 -14.52 22.58 17.06
C LYS A 146 -15.42 21.52 16.45
N GLN A 147 -16.73 21.56 16.72
CA GLN A 147 -17.71 20.69 16.06
C GLN A 147 -17.72 20.93 14.54
N ASP A 148 -17.71 22.18 14.10
CA ASP A 148 -17.71 22.55 12.68
C ASP A 148 -16.38 22.16 11.98
N GLY A 149 -15.25 22.23 12.69
CA GLY A 149 -13.92 21.90 12.18
C GLY A 149 -13.53 20.41 12.28
N ALA A 150 -14.32 19.57 12.94
CA ALA A 150 -13.93 18.20 13.30
C ALA A 150 -13.62 17.31 12.08
N MET A 151 -14.36 17.45 10.97
CA MET A 151 -14.10 16.69 9.76
C MET A 151 -12.77 17.10 9.10
N GLU A 152 -12.42 18.39 9.14
CA GLU A 152 -11.14 18.85 8.62
C GLU A 152 -9.98 18.35 9.50
N ASP A 153 -10.16 18.34 10.83
CA ASP A 153 -9.16 17.79 11.76
C ASP A 153 -8.96 16.29 11.55
N PHE A 154 -10.04 15.54 11.28
CA PHE A 154 -9.96 14.12 10.90
C PHE A 154 -9.22 13.93 9.55
N ASN A 155 -9.57 14.72 8.53
CA ASN A 155 -8.88 14.69 7.23
C ASN A 155 -7.39 15.05 7.36
N ARG A 156 -7.01 15.86 8.34
CA ARG A 156 -5.61 16.15 8.66
C ARG A 156 -4.89 14.93 9.22
N VAL A 157 -5.55 14.07 10.01
CA VAL A 157 -4.99 12.77 10.43
C VAL A 157 -4.72 11.92 9.18
N LEU A 158 -5.72 11.77 8.31
CA LEU A 158 -5.58 10.95 7.08
C LEU A 158 -4.45 11.40 6.16
N THR A 159 -4.16 12.70 6.13
CA THR A 159 -3.24 13.28 5.14
C THR A 159 -1.87 13.64 5.69
N ARG A 160 -1.73 13.77 7.02
CA ARG A 160 -0.48 14.21 7.66
C ARG A 160 0.02 13.31 8.76
N ASP A 161 -0.79 12.40 9.28
CA ASP A 161 -0.29 11.46 10.26
C ASP A 161 0.71 10.50 9.62
N ARG A 162 1.83 10.26 10.31
CA ARG A 162 2.89 9.39 9.80
C ARG A 162 2.38 7.96 9.63
N SER A 163 1.51 7.51 10.53
CA SER A 163 0.94 6.17 10.52
C SER A 163 0.13 5.89 9.26
N ILE A 164 -0.57 6.89 8.71
CA ILE A 164 -1.33 6.76 7.46
C ILE A 164 -0.45 6.98 6.24
N THR A 165 0.34 8.06 6.26
CA THR A 165 1.16 8.44 5.10
C THR A 165 2.23 7.40 4.75
N GLN A 166 2.74 6.67 5.75
CA GLN A 166 3.63 5.53 5.50
C GLN A 166 2.92 4.35 4.84
N SER A 167 1.66 4.05 5.22
CA SER A 167 0.89 2.96 4.61
C SER A 167 0.52 3.22 3.15
N LEU A 168 0.44 4.50 2.74
CA LEU A 168 0.19 4.92 1.36
C LEU A 168 1.47 5.11 0.54
N PHE A 169 2.65 4.98 1.15
CA PHE A 169 3.91 5.11 0.43
C PHE A 169 4.18 3.87 -0.42
N ILE A 170 4.28 4.07 -1.74
CA ILE A 170 4.60 2.99 -2.68
C ILE A 170 6.10 2.68 -2.60
N GLY A 171 6.44 1.64 -1.84
CA GLY A 171 7.82 1.22 -1.58
C GLY A 171 8.45 0.34 -2.66
N TYR A 172 9.52 -0.36 -2.26
CA TYR A 172 10.30 -1.25 -3.14
C TYR A 172 9.81 -2.69 -3.15
N ASP A 173 9.12 -3.13 -2.10
CA ASP A 173 8.66 -4.51 -1.98
C ASP A 173 7.29 -4.70 -2.62
N SER A 174 7.15 -5.78 -3.37
CA SER A 174 5.89 -6.18 -3.98
C SER A 174 5.16 -7.23 -3.15
N LEU A 175 3.84 -7.33 -3.35
CA LEU A 175 3.04 -8.36 -2.71
C LEU A 175 3.42 -9.74 -3.25
N VAL A 176 3.62 -10.71 -2.35
CA VAL A 176 3.87 -12.12 -2.70
C VAL A 176 2.56 -12.92 -2.56
N LEU A 177 2.31 -13.82 -3.51
CA LEU A 177 1.08 -14.63 -3.63
C LEU A 177 0.64 -15.35 -2.33
N ASP A 178 1.58 -15.88 -1.57
CA ASP A 178 1.30 -16.64 -0.33
C ASP A 178 1.09 -15.73 0.89
N LYS A 179 1.38 -14.43 0.78
CA LYS A 179 1.30 -13.44 1.87
C LYS A 179 0.11 -12.48 1.73
N THR A 180 -0.78 -12.71 0.78
CA THR A 180 -1.98 -11.86 0.54
C THR A 180 -2.99 -11.87 1.70
N ARG A 181 -2.88 -12.83 2.63
CA ARG A 181 -3.74 -12.94 3.82
C ARG A 181 -3.13 -12.31 5.08
N ALA A 182 -1.80 -12.15 5.12
CA ALA A 182 -1.10 -11.68 6.30
C ALA A 182 -1.38 -10.19 6.53
N GLY A 183 -1.82 -9.81 7.73
CA GLY A 183 -2.13 -8.41 8.07
C GLY A 183 -3.42 -7.88 7.44
N ARG A 184 -4.20 -8.73 6.73
CA ARG A 184 -5.40 -8.29 6.03
C ARG A 184 -6.54 -7.97 6.98
N PHE A 185 -6.80 -8.84 7.95
CA PHE A 185 -7.91 -8.63 8.89
C PHE A 185 -7.66 -7.41 9.77
N GLU A 186 -6.39 -7.18 10.14
CA GLU A 186 -5.93 -6.02 10.89
C GLU A 186 -6.13 -4.74 10.09
N LEU A 187 -5.78 -4.74 8.79
CA LEU A 187 -6.03 -3.62 7.88
C LEU A 187 -7.53 -3.35 7.73
N GLU A 188 -8.33 -4.36 7.45
CA GLU A 188 -9.79 -4.23 7.29
C GLU A 188 -10.45 -3.71 8.58
N SER A 189 -10.04 -4.22 9.75
CA SER A 189 -10.53 -3.75 11.05
C SER A 189 -10.17 -2.29 11.30
N ALA A 190 -8.93 -1.90 11.03
CA ALA A 190 -8.48 -0.53 11.25
C ALA A 190 -9.16 0.46 10.29
N LEU A 191 -9.38 0.08 9.02
CA LEU A 191 -10.17 0.87 8.08
C LEU A 191 -11.62 1.02 8.55
N GLY A 192 -12.23 -0.05 9.06
CA GLY A 192 -13.57 -0.02 9.64
C GLY A 192 -13.69 0.97 10.80
N GLN A 193 -12.75 0.90 11.76
CA GLN A 193 -12.73 1.81 12.91
C GLN A 193 -12.56 3.29 12.48
N MET A 194 -11.68 3.57 11.52
CA MET A 194 -11.51 4.92 10.99
C MET A 194 -12.77 5.43 10.27
N LEU A 195 -13.46 4.57 9.53
CA LEU A 195 -14.74 4.91 8.90
C LEU A 195 -15.85 5.18 9.93
N ASP A 196 -15.92 4.40 11.00
CA ASP A 196 -16.89 4.62 12.06
C ASP A 196 -16.67 5.97 12.75
N ILE A 197 -15.41 6.37 12.97
CA ILE A 197 -15.07 7.72 13.44
C ILE A 197 -15.57 8.78 12.44
N LYS A 198 -15.28 8.61 11.13
CA LYS A 198 -15.73 9.55 10.09
C LYS A 198 -17.25 9.71 10.09
N ARG A 199 -17.99 8.59 10.17
CA ARG A 199 -19.47 8.58 10.24
C ARG A 199 -19.98 9.27 11.50
N ALA A 200 -19.39 8.98 12.66
CA ALA A 200 -19.77 9.60 13.92
C ALA A 200 -19.58 11.12 13.89
N ILE A 201 -18.50 11.62 13.27
CA ILE A 201 -18.30 13.07 13.05
C ILE A 201 -19.43 13.63 12.16
N ALA A 202 -19.71 12.98 11.02
CA ALA A 202 -20.73 13.45 10.08
C ALA A 202 -22.14 13.49 10.71
N GLN A 203 -22.43 12.56 11.62
CA GLN A 203 -23.69 12.47 12.37
C GLN A 203 -23.69 13.30 13.66
N GLN A 204 -22.59 14.00 13.98
CA GLN A 204 -22.39 14.71 15.25
C GLN A 204 -22.58 13.81 16.49
N ALA A 205 -22.35 12.51 16.34
CA ALA A 205 -22.48 11.50 17.38
C ALA A 205 -21.20 11.44 18.24
N TRP A 206 -20.79 12.57 18.81
CA TRP A 206 -19.48 12.76 19.45
C TRP A 206 -19.18 11.74 20.55
N GLN A 207 -20.19 11.33 21.32
CA GLN A 207 -20.04 10.37 22.43
C GLN A 207 -19.77 8.93 21.95
N GLN A 208 -20.00 8.63 20.68
CA GLN A 208 -19.70 7.31 20.09
C GLN A 208 -18.24 7.18 19.67
N ILE A 209 -17.47 8.28 19.63
CA ILE A 209 -16.06 8.27 19.24
C ILE A 209 -15.20 7.89 20.45
N ASP A 210 -14.74 6.63 20.49
CA ASP A 210 -13.77 6.20 21.50
C ASP A 210 -12.36 6.70 21.16
N THR A 211 -12.00 7.83 21.77
CA THR A 211 -10.70 8.48 21.54
C THR A 211 -9.50 7.65 22.00
N LYS A 212 -9.70 6.64 22.85
CA LYS A 212 -8.63 5.75 23.31
C LYS A 212 -8.21 4.74 22.25
N GLN A 213 -9.09 4.43 21.29
CA GLN A 213 -8.78 3.49 20.21
C GLN A 213 -8.01 4.13 19.06
N ILE A 214 -8.06 5.45 18.90
CA ILE A 214 -7.46 6.15 17.75
C ILE A 214 -5.98 5.79 17.54
N GLU A 215 -5.14 5.88 18.58
CA GLU A 215 -3.72 5.53 18.46
C GLU A 215 -3.48 4.03 18.20
N PRO A 216 -4.13 3.09 18.93
CA PRO A 216 -4.09 1.67 18.58
C PRO A 216 -4.48 1.38 17.12
N THR A 217 -5.57 1.99 16.62
CA THR A 217 -6.02 1.84 15.23
C THR A 217 -4.95 2.31 14.24
N LEU A 218 -4.35 3.48 14.50
CA LEU A 218 -3.27 4.03 13.66
C LEU A 218 -2.01 3.17 13.71
N ALA A 219 -1.66 2.61 14.87
CA ALA A 219 -0.53 1.70 15.00
C ALA A 219 -0.70 0.42 14.17
N LEU A 220 -1.93 -0.14 14.10
CA LEU A 220 -2.24 -1.27 13.22
C LEU A 220 -2.00 -0.91 11.73
N LEU A 221 -2.42 0.29 11.31
CA LEU A 221 -2.20 0.77 9.94
C LEU A 221 -0.71 0.98 9.63
N ALA A 222 0.05 1.50 10.59
CA ALA A 222 1.48 1.74 10.45
C ALA A 222 2.31 0.44 10.35
N HIS A 223 1.92 -0.60 11.08
CA HIS A 223 2.68 -1.85 11.15
C HIS A 223 2.36 -2.86 10.05
N GLN A 224 1.27 -2.68 9.31
CA GLN A 224 0.96 -3.54 8.16
C GLN A 224 1.72 -3.10 6.90
N SER A 225 2.13 -4.09 6.09
CA SER A 225 2.81 -3.84 4.80
C SER A 225 1.95 -4.20 3.59
N LEU A 226 0.69 -4.61 3.80
CA LEU A 226 -0.20 -5.10 2.76
C LEU A 226 -0.59 -4.00 1.78
N LEU A 227 -1.04 -2.84 2.29
CA LEU A 227 -1.45 -1.71 1.47
C LEU A 227 -0.33 -1.16 0.56
N PRO A 228 0.88 -0.84 1.08
CA PRO A 228 1.95 -0.32 0.23
C PRO A 228 2.43 -1.36 -0.81
N LYS A 229 2.46 -2.65 -0.44
CA LYS A 229 2.78 -3.75 -1.37
C LYS A 229 1.73 -3.91 -2.45
N TYR A 230 0.44 -3.79 -2.12
CA TYR A 230 -0.65 -3.80 -3.09
C TYR A 230 -0.51 -2.66 -4.11
N LEU A 231 -0.29 -1.42 -3.62
CA LEU A 231 -0.15 -0.23 -4.48
C LEU A 231 1.00 -0.40 -5.48
N ARG A 232 2.15 -0.92 -5.02
CA ARG A 232 3.29 -1.23 -5.88
C ARG A 232 2.93 -2.31 -6.88
N SER A 233 2.41 -3.45 -6.42
CA SER A 233 2.07 -4.59 -7.27
C SER A 233 1.08 -4.25 -8.39
N LEU A 234 0.09 -3.42 -8.09
CA LEU A 234 -0.87 -2.91 -9.07
C LEU A 234 -0.19 -2.04 -10.13
N SER A 235 0.54 -1.03 -9.69
CA SER A 235 1.19 -0.05 -10.57
C SER A 235 2.27 -0.71 -11.43
N TYR A 236 3.09 -1.58 -10.83
CA TYR A 236 4.13 -2.33 -11.52
C TYR A 236 3.54 -3.30 -12.55
N SER A 237 2.52 -4.09 -12.17
CA SER A 237 1.89 -5.02 -13.11
C SER A 237 1.23 -4.31 -14.29
N GLN A 238 0.63 -3.15 -14.05
CA GLN A 238 0.04 -2.35 -15.11
C GLN A 238 1.11 -1.86 -16.09
N ALA A 239 2.22 -1.30 -15.59
CA ALA A 239 3.33 -0.83 -16.43
C ALA A 239 3.99 -1.95 -17.24
N GLN A 240 4.31 -3.09 -16.58
CA GLN A 240 4.93 -4.22 -17.25
C GLN A 240 4.04 -4.82 -18.33
N LEU A 241 2.73 -4.96 -18.07
CA LEU A 241 1.81 -5.54 -19.04
C LEU A 241 1.58 -4.62 -20.25
N VAL A 242 1.61 -3.29 -20.07
CA VAL A 242 1.61 -2.34 -21.19
C VAL A 242 2.82 -2.56 -22.07
N ALA A 243 4.03 -2.48 -21.51
CA ALA A 243 5.28 -2.62 -22.27
C ALA A 243 5.36 -3.98 -22.98
N LEU A 244 4.93 -5.05 -22.32
CA LEU A 244 4.94 -6.39 -22.89
C LEU A 244 3.91 -6.54 -24.02
N ASN A 245 2.72 -5.95 -23.90
CA ASN A 245 1.75 -5.92 -24.99
C ASN A 245 2.25 -5.14 -26.20
N ASP A 246 2.95 -4.03 -25.98
CA ASP A 246 3.53 -3.21 -27.04
C ASP A 246 4.65 -3.97 -27.75
N TYR A 247 5.57 -4.59 -26.99
CA TYR A 247 6.63 -5.48 -27.50
C TYR A 247 6.08 -6.64 -28.35
N LEU A 248 5.02 -7.32 -27.90
CA LEU A 248 4.38 -8.39 -28.67
C LEU A 248 3.74 -7.89 -29.97
N THR A 249 3.19 -6.68 -29.96
CA THR A 249 2.60 -6.06 -31.15
C THR A 249 3.68 -5.67 -32.15
N GLU A 250 4.75 -5.04 -31.69
CA GLU A 250 5.89 -4.61 -32.51
C GLU A 250 6.57 -5.77 -33.22
N HIS A 251 6.73 -6.90 -32.54
CA HIS A 251 7.46 -8.04 -33.09
C HIS A 251 6.56 -9.15 -33.67
N ALA A 252 5.27 -8.89 -33.90
CA ALA A 252 4.33 -9.87 -34.44
C ALA A 252 4.79 -10.51 -35.76
N ALA A 253 5.48 -9.75 -36.62
CA ALA A 253 6.02 -10.25 -37.89
C ALA A 253 7.14 -11.30 -37.72
N SER A 254 7.84 -11.31 -36.58
CA SER A 254 8.95 -12.26 -36.32
C SER A 254 8.47 -13.66 -35.91
N ILE A 255 7.17 -13.80 -35.65
CA ILE A 255 6.54 -15.02 -35.13
C ILE A 255 5.36 -15.48 -35.99
N THR A 256 5.25 -14.96 -37.22
CA THR A 256 4.18 -15.33 -38.15
C THR A 256 4.21 -16.82 -38.47
N CYS A 257 3.04 -17.46 -38.36
CA CYS A 257 2.87 -18.86 -38.72
C CYS A 257 2.84 -19.05 -40.23
N ARG A 258 3.45 -20.16 -40.69
CA ARG A 258 3.54 -20.49 -42.11
C ARG A 258 2.68 -21.72 -42.40
N PRO A 259 1.67 -21.61 -43.28
CA PRO A 259 0.87 -22.76 -43.69
C PRO A 259 1.75 -23.88 -44.24
N GLY A 260 1.55 -25.12 -43.79
CA GLY A 260 2.31 -26.29 -44.26
C GLY A 260 3.70 -26.47 -43.64
N HIS A 261 4.07 -25.72 -42.59
CA HIS A 261 5.32 -25.91 -41.85
C HIS A 261 5.09 -26.31 -40.40
N ALA A 262 6.07 -27.00 -39.82
CA ALA A 262 6.10 -27.28 -38.38
C ALA A 262 6.38 -25.96 -37.63
N ASN A 263 5.34 -25.36 -37.06
CA ASN A 263 5.39 -24.09 -36.33
C ASN A 263 6.00 -24.26 -34.91
N HIS A 264 7.13 -24.94 -34.79
CA HIS A 264 7.72 -25.34 -33.49
C HIS A 264 8.05 -24.13 -32.60
N LYS A 265 8.57 -23.04 -33.18
CA LYS A 265 8.83 -21.77 -32.48
C LYS A 265 7.53 -21.24 -31.84
N GLN A 266 6.41 -21.34 -32.54
CA GLN A 266 5.11 -20.87 -32.07
C GLN A 266 4.47 -21.81 -31.04
N GLU A 267 4.70 -23.11 -31.13
CA GLU A 267 4.34 -24.06 -30.07
C GLU A 267 5.10 -23.74 -28.77
N ILE A 268 6.40 -23.43 -28.85
CA ILE A 268 7.20 -23.00 -27.69
C ILE A 268 6.63 -21.69 -27.11
N LEU A 269 6.31 -20.69 -27.95
CA LEU A 269 5.68 -19.44 -27.49
C LEU A 269 4.37 -19.71 -26.76
N GLN A 270 3.52 -20.57 -27.33
CA GLN A 270 2.25 -20.92 -26.70
C GLN A 270 2.47 -21.64 -25.36
N ASN A 271 3.48 -22.50 -25.24
CA ASN A 271 3.85 -23.12 -23.97
C ASN A 271 4.35 -22.11 -22.95
N VAL A 272 5.09 -21.08 -23.38
CA VAL A 272 5.52 -19.98 -22.50
C VAL A 272 4.29 -19.22 -21.97
N PHE A 273 3.33 -18.88 -22.83
CA PHE A 273 2.08 -18.25 -22.41
C PHE A 273 1.32 -19.09 -21.37
N HIS A 274 1.13 -20.39 -21.61
CA HIS A 274 0.37 -21.24 -20.69
C HIS A 274 1.07 -21.42 -19.34
N LYS A 275 2.38 -21.71 -19.35
CA LYS A 275 3.14 -22.02 -18.13
C LYS A 275 3.46 -20.79 -17.27
N PHE A 276 3.67 -19.63 -17.88
CA PHE A 276 4.16 -18.45 -17.16
C PHE A 276 3.08 -17.37 -17.03
N TYR A 277 2.34 -17.08 -18.11
CA TYR A 277 1.26 -16.11 -18.00
C TYR A 277 0.02 -16.70 -17.32
N LEU A 278 -0.62 -17.73 -17.90
CA LEU A 278 -1.89 -18.24 -17.36
C LEU A 278 -1.72 -18.86 -15.97
N ALA A 279 -0.71 -19.72 -15.78
CA ALA A 279 -0.54 -20.44 -14.52
C ALA A 279 0.03 -19.58 -13.38
N GLN A 280 0.85 -18.57 -13.66
CA GLN A 280 1.56 -17.79 -12.63
C GLN A 280 1.07 -16.34 -12.57
N ILE A 281 1.24 -15.57 -13.65
CA ILE A 281 0.88 -14.14 -13.67
C ILE A 281 -0.63 -13.94 -13.54
N GLN A 282 -1.47 -14.65 -14.28
CA GLN A 282 -2.91 -14.48 -14.18
C GLN A 282 -3.42 -14.91 -12.80
N ALA A 283 -2.86 -15.98 -12.22
CA ALA A 283 -3.16 -16.37 -10.84
C ALA A 283 -2.79 -15.27 -9.84
N TYR A 284 -1.63 -14.63 -10.02
CA TYR A 284 -1.20 -13.45 -9.26
C TYR A 284 -2.19 -12.29 -9.38
N LEU A 285 -2.51 -11.89 -10.61
CA LEU A 285 -3.41 -10.76 -10.88
C LEU A 285 -4.83 -11.02 -10.37
N SER A 286 -5.28 -12.28 -10.37
CA SER A 286 -6.55 -12.68 -9.77
C SER A 286 -6.57 -12.41 -8.26
N GLN A 287 -5.52 -12.78 -7.54
CA GLN A 287 -5.43 -12.48 -6.09
C GLN A 287 -5.33 -10.98 -5.81
N LEU A 288 -4.58 -10.25 -6.64
CA LEU A 288 -4.51 -8.79 -6.54
C LEU A 288 -5.89 -8.15 -6.72
N ASN A 289 -6.68 -8.66 -7.68
CA ASN A 289 -8.04 -8.20 -7.92
C ASN A 289 -9.02 -8.58 -6.80
N GLN A 290 -8.83 -9.74 -6.15
CA GLN A 290 -9.60 -10.10 -4.95
C GLN A 290 -9.33 -9.12 -3.81
N LEU A 291 -8.06 -8.74 -3.60
CA LEU A 291 -7.70 -7.76 -2.58
C LEU A 291 -8.26 -6.37 -2.91
N HIS A 292 -8.27 -5.99 -4.19
CA HIS A 292 -8.89 -4.74 -4.65
C HIS A 292 -10.36 -4.63 -4.20
N TYR A 293 -11.19 -5.64 -4.48
CA TYR A 293 -12.61 -5.63 -4.11
C TYR A 293 -12.89 -5.65 -2.60
N ARG A 294 -11.89 -6.00 -1.78
CA ARG A 294 -12.00 -5.95 -0.32
C ARG A 294 -11.68 -4.56 0.23
N LEU A 295 -10.83 -3.82 -0.47
CA LEU A 295 -10.26 -2.56 0.00
C LEU A 295 -10.85 -1.33 -0.70
N ASN A 296 -11.43 -1.46 -1.88
CA ASN A 296 -11.87 -0.33 -2.71
C ASN A 296 -12.90 0.55 -1.99
N GLU A 297 -14.05 0.00 -1.63
CA GLU A 297 -15.13 0.71 -0.94
C GLU A 297 -14.68 1.39 0.35
N PRO A 298 -14.03 0.68 1.31
CA PRO A 298 -13.65 1.33 2.56
C PRO A 298 -12.58 2.42 2.36
N LEU A 299 -11.64 2.26 1.43
CA LEU A 299 -10.63 3.29 1.17
C LEU A 299 -11.22 4.51 0.46
N LEU A 300 -12.07 4.31 -0.54
CA LEU A 300 -12.75 5.40 -1.24
C LEU A 300 -13.61 6.21 -0.26
N ALA A 301 -14.43 5.53 0.53
CA ALA A 301 -15.27 6.17 1.55
C ALA A 301 -14.44 6.89 2.64
N LEU A 302 -13.29 6.33 3.05
CA LEU A 302 -12.47 6.93 4.10
C LEU A 302 -11.83 8.24 3.63
N PHE A 303 -11.29 8.26 2.41
CA PHE A 303 -10.57 9.42 1.88
C PHE A 303 -11.42 10.40 1.07
N GLU A 304 -12.70 10.12 0.87
CA GLU A 304 -13.67 11.06 0.27
C GLU A 304 -13.63 12.44 0.96
N GLY A 305 -13.51 13.50 0.18
CA GLY A 305 -13.42 14.88 0.66
C GLY A 305 -12.05 15.27 1.23
N SER A 306 -11.06 14.37 1.22
CA SER A 306 -9.67 14.67 1.62
C SER A 306 -8.82 15.09 0.42
N SER A 307 -7.67 15.71 0.68
CA SER A 307 -6.69 16.03 -0.38
C SER A 307 -6.07 14.80 -1.05
N TYR A 308 -6.24 13.60 -0.49
CA TYR A 308 -5.76 12.35 -1.07
C TYR A 308 -6.82 11.59 -1.87
N GLN A 309 -8.05 12.12 -1.97
CA GLN A 309 -9.14 11.49 -2.72
C GLN A 309 -8.71 11.06 -4.13
N GLY A 310 -8.14 11.97 -4.93
CA GLY A 310 -7.70 11.64 -6.29
C GLY A 310 -6.60 10.57 -6.37
N PHE A 311 -5.71 10.50 -5.37
CA PHE A 311 -4.72 9.42 -5.30
C PHE A 311 -5.39 8.07 -5.02
N ILE A 312 -6.36 8.04 -4.11
CA ILE A 312 -7.10 6.83 -3.76
C ILE A 312 -7.99 6.38 -4.92
N GLU A 313 -8.71 7.31 -5.56
CA GLU A 313 -9.52 7.04 -6.75
C GLU A 313 -8.69 6.44 -7.88
N LEU A 314 -7.47 6.93 -8.12
CA LEU A 314 -6.59 6.37 -9.13
C LEU A 314 -6.19 4.91 -8.86
N HIS A 315 -6.01 4.51 -7.60
CA HIS A 315 -5.53 3.18 -7.23
C HIS A 315 -6.66 2.20 -6.86
N PHE A 316 -7.82 2.69 -6.44
CA PHE A 316 -8.93 1.89 -5.92
C PHE A 316 -10.27 2.17 -6.61
N GLY A 317 -10.36 3.14 -7.51
CA GLY A 317 -11.57 3.42 -8.27
C GLY A 317 -11.81 2.43 -9.41
N GLU A 318 -13.01 2.52 -10.00
CA GLU A 318 -13.48 1.65 -11.09
C GLU A 318 -13.59 2.37 -12.45
N GLN A 319 -13.42 3.70 -12.46
CA GLN A 319 -13.40 4.54 -13.65
C GLN A 319 -12.26 4.12 -14.61
N GLN A 320 -12.46 4.40 -15.91
CA GLN A 320 -11.58 3.88 -16.97
C GLN A 320 -10.12 4.35 -16.87
N ASP A 321 -9.90 5.50 -16.25
CA ASP A 321 -8.59 6.08 -16.01
C ASP A 321 -7.91 5.55 -14.72
N ALA A 322 -8.64 4.86 -13.84
CA ALA A 322 -8.09 4.19 -12.66
C ALA A 322 -7.19 3.00 -13.04
N LEU A 323 -6.15 2.76 -12.25
CA LEU A 323 -5.18 1.69 -12.47
C LEU A 323 -5.80 0.27 -12.50
N PRO A 324 -6.76 -0.10 -11.63
CA PRO A 324 -7.42 -1.41 -11.71
C PRO A 324 -8.14 -1.63 -13.04
N ALA A 325 -8.88 -0.62 -13.53
CA ALA A 325 -9.57 -0.68 -14.81
C ALA A 325 -8.58 -0.76 -15.99
N LYS A 326 -7.50 0.04 -15.95
CA LYS A 326 -6.40 0.00 -16.93
C LYS A 326 -5.72 -1.37 -16.98
N LEU A 327 -5.39 -1.95 -15.82
CA LEU A 327 -4.80 -3.29 -15.73
C LEU A 327 -5.74 -4.34 -16.34
N LYS A 328 -7.03 -4.32 -16.00
CA LYS A 328 -8.04 -5.22 -16.59
C LYS A 328 -8.18 -5.04 -18.11
N ALA A 329 -8.05 -3.83 -18.62
CA ALA A 329 -8.02 -3.58 -20.07
C ALA A 329 -6.77 -4.19 -20.72
N GLN A 330 -5.60 -4.03 -20.12
CA GLN A 330 -4.35 -4.60 -20.63
C GLN A 330 -4.31 -6.14 -20.57
N MET A 331 -4.91 -6.74 -19.53
CA MET A 331 -5.09 -8.21 -19.46
C MET A 331 -5.97 -8.71 -20.62
N ARG A 332 -7.07 -8.01 -20.92
CA ARG A 332 -7.94 -8.36 -22.06
C ARG A 332 -7.21 -8.20 -23.39
N ARG A 333 -6.43 -7.12 -23.57
CA ARG A 333 -5.56 -6.92 -24.75
C ARG A 333 -4.59 -8.09 -24.92
N HIS A 334 -3.93 -8.49 -23.84
CA HIS A 334 -2.96 -9.58 -23.85
C HIS A 334 -3.58 -10.91 -24.26
N VAL A 335 -4.69 -11.30 -23.63
CA VAL A 335 -5.38 -12.55 -23.94
C VAL A 335 -5.91 -12.56 -25.38
N LYS A 336 -6.46 -11.43 -25.87
CA LYS A 336 -6.92 -11.31 -27.26
C LYS A 336 -5.79 -11.48 -28.26
N TRP A 337 -4.62 -10.90 -27.98
CA TRP A 337 -3.45 -11.07 -28.83
C TRP A 337 -3.06 -12.56 -28.94
N TRP A 338 -3.02 -13.29 -27.81
CA TRP A 338 -2.71 -14.73 -27.83
C TRP A 338 -3.80 -15.58 -28.49
N GLN A 339 -5.06 -15.19 -28.39
CA GLN A 339 -6.15 -15.84 -29.12
C GLN A 339 -5.94 -15.73 -30.64
N ALA A 340 -5.71 -14.51 -31.14
CA ALA A 340 -5.45 -14.27 -32.55
C ALA A 340 -4.16 -14.98 -33.04
N PHE A 341 -3.10 -14.96 -32.23
CA PHE A 341 -1.86 -15.67 -32.53
C PHE A 341 -2.10 -17.17 -32.72
N ARG A 342 -2.77 -17.83 -31.78
CA ARG A 342 -3.08 -19.26 -31.85
C ARG A 342 -3.94 -19.59 -33.08
N GLU A 343 -4.97 -18.79 -33.35
CA GLU A 343 -5.84 -18.96 -34.52
C GLU A 343 -5.04 -18.88 -35.82
N SER A 344 -4.11 -17.92 -35.94
CA SER A 344 -3.24 -17.80 -37.12
C SER A 344 -2.30 -18.98 -37.34
N CYS A 345 -2.06 -19.77 -36.29
CA CYS A 345 -1.10 -20.87 -36.28
C CYS A 345 -1.73 -22.26 -36.36
N ASN A 346 -3.06 -22.35 -36.30
CA ASN A 346 -3.82 -23.61 -36.18
C ASN A 346 -3.28 -24.54 -35.06
N ILE A 347 -2.76 -23.96 -33.97
CA ILE A 347 -2.26 -24.72 -32.83
C ILE A 347 -3.45 -25.16 -31.97
N PRO A 348 -3.59 -26.45 -31.63
CA PRO A 348 -4.68 -26.92 -30.78
C PRO A 348 -4.73 -26.16 -29.45
N GLN A 349 -5.93 -26.03 -28.87
CA GLN A 349 -6.06 -25.62 -27.48
C GLN A 349 -5.29 -26.64 -26.62
N PRO A 350 -4.43 -26.22 -25.69
CA PRO A 350 -3.83 -27.17 -24.77
C PRO A 350 -4.91 -27.80 -23.91
N ASN A 351 -4.75 -29.10 -23.62
CA ASN A 351 -5.66 -29.84 -22.76
C ASN A 351 -5.78 -29.13 -21.41
N ARG A 352 -7.02 -28.89 -20.99
CA ARG A 352 -7.39 -28.16 -19.78
C ARG A 352 -6.95 -28.88 -18.51
#